data_AF-A0A914F2K4-F1
#
_entry.id   AF-A0A914F2K4-F1
#
_cell.length_a   1.000
_cell.length_b   1.000
_cell.length_c   1.000
_cell.angle_alpha   90.00
_cell.angle_beta   90.00
_cell.angle_gamma   90.00
#
_symmetry.space_group_name_H-M   'P 1'
#
loop_
_entity.id
_entity.type
_entity.pdbx_description
1 polymer ?
#
loop_
_entity_poly.entity_id
_entity_poly.type
_entity_poly.pdbx_seq_one_letter_code
_entity_poly.pdbx_strand_id
1 'polypeptide(L)'
;MINTPEDDVDLKDMQPQLIFNLNNEQLNDEEFEKLFVCCIKLGVNAFSLDDAVSSLNHAMKLLLNNTDQFPSKDILKGVQELIERLTSNPQGALYLSCNTSWTGDLLTVIKRLLQTFKISEEYISLCFEISAAMLTLFGTKWFKTGDIFSVLLCSLASGQLRMVVEEPDSINPLKLIPVISILEFFIDAVDETDFFSDEDATKMSYHIKDACAFLFEYIAECHKQQQTISEDVMIMFYKFLCTFLSIGGIEMLSQDALTPAVEPMLNVAQSFIFQENLTMAGLFLYNLPAFKSLPQNTLDFILNYLQFKPGDYDKTIIFTQVSSVLEQLSGRKDFFTETSKQEAIKVAAELGDQQLSEQFATL
;
A
#
# COMPACT_ATOMS: atom_id res chain seq x y z
N MET A 1 25.10 -25.61 -40.61
CA MET A 1 25.05 -26.62 -39.53
C MET A 1 26.37 -26.61 -38.80
N ILE A 2 26.46 -25.76 -37.78
CA ILE A 2 27.48 -25.84 -36.74
C ILE A 2 26.65 -25.99 -35.48
N ASN A 3 26.63 -27.20 -34.93
CA ASN A 3 26.01 -27.50 -33.64
C ASN A 3 26.91 -26.90 -32.56
N THR A 4 26.45 -25.84 -31.90
CA THR A 4 26.90 -25.50 -30.55
C THR A 4 26.16 -26.42 -29.57
N PRO A 5 26.86 -27.20 -28.73
CA PRO A 5 26.22 -27.96 -27.68
C PRO A 5 25.57 -27.01 -26.68
N GLU A 6 24.30 -27.28 -26.41
CA GLU A 6 23.56 -26.83 -25.24
C GLU A 6 24.28 -27.36 -23.99
N ASP A 7 25.21 -26.58 -23.43
CA ASP A 7 25.68 -26.79 -22.05
C ASP A 7 24.78 -25.98 -21.09
N ASP A 8 23.47 -26.27 -21.14
CA ASP A 8 22.62 -26.23 -19.96
C ASP A 8 23.02 -27.45 -19.11
N VAL A 9 24.22 -27.40 -18.52
CA VAL A 9 24.46 -28.16 -17.29
C VAL A 9 23.45 -27.59 -16.32
N ASP A 10 22.43 -28.39 -15.99
CA ASP A 10 21.22 -27.98 -15.31
C ASP A 10 21.58 -27.14 -14.08
N LEU A 11 21.54 -25.81 -14.20
CA LEU A 11 21.97 -24.90 -13.13
C LEU A 11 21.17 -25.16 -11.84
N LYS A 12 20.01 -25.83 -11.96
CA LYS A 12 19.21 -26.37 -10.87
C LYS A 12 19.91 -27.49 -10.10
N ASP A 13 20.66 -28.36 -10.77
CA ASP A 13 21.42 -29.45 -10.13
C ASP A 13 22.61 -28.93 -9.32
N MET A 14 23.09 -27.72 -9.61
CA MET A 14 24.17 -27.05 -8.86
C MET A 14 23.66 -26.24 -7.65
N GLN A 15 22.36 -26.01 -7.53
CA GLN A 15 21.78 -25.17 -6.48
C GLN A 15 22.14 -25.62 -5.04
N PRO A 16 22.06 -26.91 -4.67
CA PRO A 16 22.39 -27.34 -3.32
C PRO A 16 23.87 -27.09 -2.97
N GLN A 17 24.78 -27.26 -3.95
CA GLN A 17 26.20 -27.03 -3.77
C GLN A 17 26.52 -25.54 -3.63
N LEU A 18 25.82 -24.68 -4.39
CA LEU A 18 25.99 -23.24 -4.30
C LEU A 18 25.52 -22.69 -2.94
N ILE A 19 24.40 -23.18 -2.42
CA ILE A 19 23.89 -22.79 -1.10
C ILE A 19 24.79 -23.32 0.02
N PHE A 20 25.26 -24.56 -0.10
CA PHE A 20 26.26 -25.11 0.83
C PHE A 20 27.52 -24.24 0.85
N ASN A 21 28.00 -23.81 -0.31
CA ASN A 21 29.17 -22.93 -0.40
C ASN A 21 28.87 -21.53 0.16
N LEU A 22 27.68 -20.97 -0.09
CA LEU A 22 27.25 -19.66 0.41
C LEU A 22 27.24 -19.58 1.94
N ASN A 23 26.87 -20.68 2.60
CA ASN A 23 26.87 -20.79 4.06
C ASN A 23 28.25 -21.15 4.66
N ASN A 24 29.30 -21.24 3.84
CA ASN A 24 30.65 -21.49 4.33
C ASN A 24 31.23 -20.20 4.96
N GLU A 25 31.51 -20.26 6.27
CA GLU A 25 32.06 -19.14 7.04
C GLU A 25 33.45 -18.64 6.58
N GLN A 26 34.10 -19.34 5.65
CA GLN A 26 35.42 -18.98 5.11
C GLN A 26 35.39 -18.13 3.83
N LEU A 27 34.21 -17.84 3.27
CA LEU A 27 34.12 -16.96 2.10
C LEU A 27 34.58 -15.54 2.44
N ASN A 28 35.35 -14.93 1.55
CA ASN A 28 35.57 -13.49 1.62
C ASN A 28 34.35 -12.71 1.08
N ASP A 29 34.29 -11.43 1.40
CA ASP A 29 33.16 -10.55 1.07
C ASP A 29 32.80 -10.57 -0.44
N GLU A 30 33.81 -10.56 -1.33
CA GLU A 30 33.61 -10.55 -2.79
C GLU A 30 33.10 -11.91 -3.30
N GLU A 31 33.59 -13.01 -2.73
CA GLU A 31 33.13 -14.37 -3.05
C GLU A 31 31.69 -14.59 -2.59
N PHE A 32 31.35 -14.14 -1.38
CA PHE A 32 29.98 -14.18 -0.88
C PHE A 32 29.05 -13.38 -1.78
N GLU A 33 29.39 -12.14 -2.13
CA GLU A 33 28.55 -11.31 -2.98
C GLU A 33 28.21 -11.99 -4.32
N LYS A 34 29.23 -12.54 -4.99
CA LYS A 34 29.04 -13.26 -6.26
C LYS A 34 28.15 -14.49 -6.09
N LEU A 35 28.38 -15.28 -5.04
CA LEU A 35 27.60 -16.49 -4.77
C LEU A 35 26.16 -16.15 -4.38
N PHE A 36 25.97 -15.12 -3.55
CA PHE A 36 24.66 -14.66 -3.09
C PHE A 36 23.82 -14.21 -4.28
N VAL A 37 24.34 -13.32 -5.11
CA VAL A 37 23.68 -12.83 -6.33
C VAL A 37 23.37 -13.98 -7.29
N CYS A 38 24.28 -14.95 -7.42
CA CYS A 38 24.06 -16.14 -8.24
C CYS A 38 22.89 -16.97 -7.69
N CYS A 39 22.87 -17.26 -6.38
CA CYS A 39 21.80 -18.04 -5.75
C CYS A 39 20.44 -17.35 -5.88
N ILE A 40 20.36 -16.02 -5.72
CA ILE A 40 19.11 -15.26 -5.90
C ILE A 40 18.61 -15.36 -7.36
N LYS A 41 19.50 -15.23 -8.35
CA LYS A 41 19.17 -15.35 -9.78
C LYS A 41 18.70 -16.76 -10.17
N LEU A 42 19.26 -17.79 -9.55
CA LEU A 42 18.88 -19.19 -9.82
C LEU A 42 17.52 -19.58 -9.25
N GLY A 43 16.93 -18.75 -8.39
CA GLY A 43 15.60 -18.97 -7.81
C GLY A 43 15.67 -19.45 -6.37
N VAL A 44 14.89 -18.80 -5.50
CA VAL A 44 14.93 -19.00 -4.03
C VAL A 44 14.29 -20.32 -3.58
N ASN A 45 13.61 -21.05 -4.47
CA ASN A 45 13.06 -22.38 -4.18
C ASN A 45 14.14 -23.41 -3.78
N ALA A 46 15.41 -23.07 -3.94
CA ALA A 46 16.54 -23.85 -3.48
C ALA A 46 16.93 -23.62 -2.01
N PHE A 47 16.58 -22.47 -1.42
CA PHE A 47 16.91 -22.17 -0.03
C PHE A 47 15.97 -22.94 0.89
N SER A 48 16.55 -23.69 1.84
CA SER A 48 15.80 -23.96 3.07
C SER A 48 15.60 -22.64 3.82
N LEU A 49 14.59 -22.59 4.69
CA LEU A 49 14.31 -21.40 5.50
C LEU A 49 15.50 -21.03 6.40
N ASP A 50 16.25 -22.02 6.86
CA ASP A 50 17.48 -21.83 7.64
C ASP A 50 18.61 -21.23 6.79
N ASP A 51 18.80 -21.72 5.57
CA ASP A 51 19.81 -21.19 4.65
C ASP A 51 19.51 -19.73 4.29
N ALA A 52 18.23 -19.38 4.12
CA ALA A 52 17.81 -18.02 3.86
C ALA A 52 18.13 -17.09 5.03
N VAL A 53 17.79 -17.48 6.27
CA VAL A 53 18.11 -16.69 7.47
C VAL A 53 19.63 -16.55 7.66
N SER A 54 20.39 -17.63 7.46
CA SER A 54 21.85 -17.61 7.49
C SER A 54 22.43 -16.61 6.48
N SER A 55 21.93 -16.67 5.24
CA SER A 55 22.34 -15.77 4.16
C SER A 55 22.00 -14.32 4.44
N LEU A 56 20.81 -14.04 5.00
CA LEU A 56 20.43 -12.69 5.44
C LEU A 56 21.38 -12.17 6.52
N ASN A 57 21.71 -12.99 7.53
CA ASN A 57 22.65 -12.61 8.58
C ASN A 57 24.05 -12.30 8.01
N HIS A 58 24.54 -13.10 7.06
CA HIS A 58 25.84 -12.85 6.43
C HIS A 58 25.81 -11.58 5.57
N ALA A 59 24.76 -11.39 4.75
CA ALA A 59 24.56 -10.19 3.96
C ALA A 59 24.52 -8.93 4.85
N MET A 60 23.84 -8.98 6.00
CA MET A 60 23.79 -7.86 6.95
C MET A 60 25.16 -7.51 7.52
N LYS A 61 26.00 -8.50 7.85
CA LYS A 61 27.38 -8.25 8.29
C LYS A 61 28.16 -7.47 7.23
N LEU A 62 28.04 -7.86 5.96
CA LEU A 62 28.69 -7.16 4.85
C LEU A 62 28.18 -5.74 4.64
N LEU A 63 26.85 -5.56 4.66
CA LEU A 63 26.23 -4.24 4.46
C LEU A 63 26.50 -3.28 5.62
N LEU A 64 26.75 -3.80 6.83
CA LEU A 64 27.14 -3.00 8.00
C LEU A 64 28.62 -2.62 7.99
N ASN A 65 29.47 -3.40 7.31
CA ASN A 65 30.89 -3.16 7.22
C ASN A 65 31.17 -1.97 6.28
N ASN A 66 32.23 -1.21 6.59
CA ASN A 66 32.74 -0.09 5.79
C ASN A 66 31.76 1.10 5.62
N THR A 67 31.55 1.86 6.69
CA THR A 67 30.69 3.06 6.72
C THR A 67 31.17 4.24 5.87
N ASP A 68 32.40 4.17 5.36
CA ASP A 68 33.00 5.26 4.56
C ASP A 68 32.57 5.19 3.08
N GLN A 69 31.93 4.10 2.67
CA GLN A 69 31.43 3.87 1.31
C GLN A 69 29.95 3.48 1.34
N PHE A 70 29.27 3.60 0.21
CA PHE A 70 27.92 3.05 0.07
C PHE A 70 27.98 1.52 0.10
N PRO A 71 27.03 0.85 0.80
CA PRO A 71 26.96 -0.60 0.82
C PRO A 71 26.68 -1.17 -0.58
N SER A 72 27.06 -2.43 -0.83
CA SER A 72 26.81 -3.06 -2.14
C SER A 72 25.32 -3.04 -2.49
N LYS A 73 25.01 -2.46 -3.64
CA LYS A 73 23.67 -2.46 -4.24
C LYS A 73 23.23 -3.87 -4.60
N ASP A 74 24.12 -4.70 -5.12
CA ASP A 74 23.76 -6.04 -5.58
C ASP A 74 23.37 -6.94 -4.40
N ILE A 75 24.07 -6.80 -3.26
CA ILE A 75 23.69 -7.46 -2.01
C ILE A 75 22.35 -6.92 -1.51
N LEU A 76 22.14 -5.59 -1.49
CA LEU A 76 20.90 -4.99 -1.02
C LEU A 76 19.69 -5.45 -1.87
N LYS A 77 19.86 -5.52 -3.19
CA LYS A 77 18.86 -6.06 -4.11
C LYS A 77 18.60 -7.55 -3.86
N GLY A 78 19.65 -8.34 -3.64
CA GLY A 78 19.48 -9.75 -3.30
C GLY A 78 18.74 -9.96 -1.99
N VAL A 79 18.94 -9.09 -0.99
CA VAL A 79 18.19 -9.09 0.27
C VAL A 79 16.72 -8.76 0.03
N GLN A 80 16.43 -7.72 -0.76
CA GLN A 80 15.06 -7.34 -1.14
C GLN A 80 14.34 -8.52 -1.83
N GLU A 81 14.94 -9.10 -2.87
CA GLU A 81 14.36 -10.25 -3.59
C GLU A 81 14.15 -11.48 -2.70
N LEU A 82 15.07 -11.74 -1.77
CA LEU A 82 14.96 -12.86 -0.84
C LEU A 82 13.79 -12.67 0.13
N ILE A 83 13.64 -11.46 0.70
CA ILE A 83 12.54 -11.12 1.61
C ILE A 83 11.21 -11.29 0.87
N GLU A 84 11.03 -10.63 -0.28
CA GLU A 84 9.77 -10.68 -1.05
C GLU A 84 9.34 -12.10 -1.42
N ARG A 85 10.28 -12.94 -1.83
CA ARG A 85 9.96 -14.33 -2.19
C ARG A 85 9.57 -15.15 -0.97
N LEU A 86 10.21 -14.94 0.17
CA LEU A 86 9.86 -15.65 1.41
C LEU A 86 8.54 -15.17 2.00
N THR A 87 8.21 -13.89 1.84
CA THR A 87 6.93 -13.32 2.29
C THR A 87 5.76 -13.72 1.40
N SER A 88 6.02 -14.06 0.13
CA SER A 88 5.01 -14.57 -0.80
C SER A 88 4.38 -15.91 -0.37
N ASN A 89 5.01 -16.64 0.57
CA ASN A 89 4.47 -17.85 1.18
C ASN A 89 4.18 -17.64 2.68
N PRO A 90 2.96 -17.92 3.18
CA PRO A 90 2.62 -17.78 4.60
C PRO A 90 3.57 -18.50 5.57
N GLN A 91 4.10 -19.67 5.19
CA GLN A 91 5.06 -20.41 6.01
C GLN A 91 6.42 -19.70 6.09
N GLY A 92 6.87 -19.11 4.98
CA GLY A 92 8.11 -18.35 4.95
C GLY A 92 8.00 -17.05 5.75
N ALA A 93 6.88 -16.33 5.60
CA ALA A 93 6.56 -15.15 6.40
C ALA A 93 6.56 -15.46 7.91
N LEU A 94 5.88 -16.53 8.32
CA LEU A 94 5.84 -16.96 9.71
C LEU A 94 7.23 -17.34 10.22
N TYR A 95 8.03 -18.04 9.42
CA TYR A 95 9.38 -18.41 9.80
C TYR A 95 10.31 -17.20 10.01
N LEU A 96 10.29 -16.25 9.07
CA LEU A 96 11.05 -15.01 9.19
C LEU A 96 10.61 -14.19 10.40
N SER A 97 9.30 -14.17 10.70
CA SER A 97 8.77 -13.48 11.88
C SER A 97 9.33 -14.02 13.21
N CYS A 98 9.72 -15.30 13.25
CA CYS A 98 10.33 -15.94 14.42
C CYS A 98 11.86 -15.82 14.46
N ASN A 99 12.52 -15.49 13.34
CA ASN A 99 13.97 -15.49 13.21
C ASN A 99 14.50 -14.09 12.87
N THR A 100 14.61 -13.25 13.90
CA THR A 100 14.74 -11.79 13.77
C THR A 100 16.17 -11.25 13.90
N SER A 101 17.19 -12.11 13.93
CA SER A 101 18.58 -11.69 14.23
C SER A 101 19.15 -10.64 13.26
N TRP A 102 18.70 -10.65 12.01
CA TRP A 102 19.16 -9.77 10.94
C TRP A 102 18.37 -8.45 10.84
N THR A 103 17.20 -8.35 11.48
CA THR A 103 16.24 -7.27 11.19
C THR A 103 16.69 -5.91 11.74
N GLY A 104 17.35 -5.91 12.90
CA GLY A 104 17.90 -4.69 13.51
C GLY A 104 19.13 -4.15 12.76
N ASP A 105 19.92 -5.04 12.18
CA ASP A 105 21.06 -4.69 11.34
C ASP A 105 20.57 -4.09 10.03
N LEU A 106 19.56 -4.70 9.40
CA LEU A 106 18.90 -4.15 8.22
C LEU A 106 18.31 -2.77 8.49
N LEU A 107 17.60 -2.59 9.60
CA LEU A 107 17.06 -1.29 10.00
C LEU A 107 18.18 -0.23 10.08
N THR A 108 19.33 -0.60 10.62
CA THR A 108 20.50 0.28 10.72
C THR A 108 21.04 0.65 9.34
N VAL A 109 21.14 -0.31 8.41
CA VAL A 109 21.58 -0.07 7.02
C VAL A 109 20.62 0.89 6.31
N ILE A 110 19.31 0.61 6.35
CA ILE A 110 18.29 1.45 5.70
C ILE A 110 18.27 2.86 6.28
N LYS A 111 18.36 2.99 7.60
CA LYS A 111 18.44 4.29 8.28
C LYS A 111 19.63 5.11 7.82
N ARG A 112 20.82 4.51 7.75
CA ARG A 112 22.03 5.18 7.25
C ARG A 112 21.87 5.64 5.81
N LEU A 113 21.35 4.78 4.94
CA LEU A 113 21.13 5.10 3.53
C LEU A 113 20.16 6.28 3.37
N LEU A 114 18.98 6.21 3.98
CA LEU A 114 17.95 7.24 3.86
C LEU A 114 18.35 8.57 4.51
N GLN A 115 19.27 8.56 5.48
CA GLN A 115 19.84 9.77 6.08
C GLN A 115 21.03 10.35 5.31
N THR A 116 21.54 9.64 4.29
CA THR A 116 22.69 10.09 3.51
C THR A 116 22.27 11.11 2.45
N PHE A 117 22.96 12.26 2.44
CA PHE A 117 22.73 13.30 1.44
C PHE A 117 23.14 12.83 0.03
N LYS A 118 22.34 13.16 -0.99
CA LYS A 118 22.58 12.81 -2.41
C LYS A 118 22.70 11.31 -2.69
N ILE A 119 21.90 10.51 -2.02
CA ILE A 119 21.73 9.10 -2.37
C ILE A 119 21.07 8.95 -3.76
N SER A 120 21.49 7.94 -4.54
CA SER A 120 20.92 7.71 -5.88
C SER A 120 19.49 7.17 -5.79
N GLU A 121 18.66 7.48 -6.79
CA GLU A 121 17.27 7.01 -6.87
C GLU A 121 17.12 5.49 -6.73
N GLU A 122 18.04 4.70 -7.30
CA GLU A 122 17.98 3.23 -7.18
C GLU A 122 18.14 2.74 -5.73
N TYR A 123 18.98 3.39 -4.91
CA TYR A 123 19.07 3.03 -3.49
C TYR A 123 17.84 3.50 -2.72
N ILE A 124 17.25 4.64 -3.10
CA ILE A 124 15.99 5.12 -2.52
C ILE A 124 14.91 4.06 -2.78
N SER A 125 14.71 3.64 -4.03
CA SER A 125 13.74 2.61 -4.41
C SER A 125 13.90 1.35 -3.57
N LEU A 126 15.13 0.80 -3.51
CA LEU A 126 15.43 -0.39 -2.70
C LEU A 126 15.12 -0.18 -1.21
N CYS A 127 15.43 0.98 -0.65
CA CYS A 127 15.14 1.27 0.76
C CYS A 127 13.64 1.32 1.04
N PHE A 128 12.84 1.86 0.12
CA PHE A 128 11.39 1.91 0.24
C PHE A 128 10.75 0.53 0.05
N GLU A 129 11.19 -0.24 -0.95
CA GLU A 129 10.75 -1.63 -1.18
C GLU A 129 11.02 -2.52 0.03
N ILE A 130 12.26 -2.49 0.55
CA ILE A 130 12.64 -3.23 1.76
C ILE A 130 11.82 -2.75 2.96
N SER A 131 11.72 -1.44 3.17
CA SER A 131 10.94 -0.89 4.29
C SER A 131 9.48 -1.35 4.26
N ALA A 132 8.83 -1.29 3.11
CA ALA A 132 7.47 -1.76 2.94
C ALA A 132 7.33 -3.25 3.29
N ALA A 133 8.22 -4.09 2.76
CA ALA A 133 8.21 -5.53 3.06
C ALA A 133 8.45 -5.82 4.55
N MET A 134 9.34 -5.08 5.20
CA MET A 134 9.63 -5.22 6.62
C MET A 134 8.44 -4.80 7.50
N LEU A 135 7.74 -3.72 7.13
CA LEU A 135 6.52 -3.30 7.81
C LEU A 135 5.41 -4.34 7.67
N THR A 136 5.23 -4.95 6.49
CA THR A 136 4.26 -6.03 6.31
C THR A 136 4.58 -7.26 7.18
N LEU A 137 5.87 -7.61 7.33
CA LEU A 137 6.28 -8.78 8.11
C LEU A 137 6.23 -8.60 9.62
N PHE A 138 6.75 -7.46 10.09
CA PHE A 138 7.05 -7.25 11.50
C PHE A 138 6.20 -6.15 12.13
N GLY A 139 5.54 -5.34 11.31
CA GLY A 139 4.79 -4.17 11.75
C GLY A 139 5.63 -3.25 12.64
N THR A 140 5.02 -2.75 13.71
CA THR A 140 5.66 -1.87 14.68
C THR A 140 6.84 -2.53 15.40
N LYS A 141 6.88 -3.87 15.48
CA LYS A 141 7.98 -4.62 16.13
C LYS A 141 9.30 -4.54 15.39
N TRP A 142 9.31 -4.09 14.13
CA TRP A 142 10.57 -3.85 13.42
C TRP A 142 11.37 -2.71 14.05
N PHE A 143 10.68 -1.72 14.61
CA PHE A 143 11.29 -0.57 15.24
C PHE A 143 11.59 -0.86 16.72
N LYS A 144 12.63 -0.21 17.25
CA LYS A 144 12.87 -0.17 18.68
C LYS A 144 11.94 0.90 19.30
N THR A 145 11.37 0.61 20.47
CA THR A 145 10.56 1.59 21.21
C THR A 145 11.36 2.89 21.41
N GLY A 146 10.76 4.03 21.03
CA GLY A 146 11.39 5.34 21.10
C GLY A 146 12.37 5.66 19.95
N ASP A 147 12.48 4.83 18.91
CA ASP A 147 13.23 5.19 17.71
C ASP A 147 12.43 6.14 16.83
N ILE A 148 12.94 7.37 16.69
CA ILE A 148 12.39 8.42 15.82
C ILE A 148 12.45 8.09 14.32
N PHE A 149 13.11 6.98 13.95
CA PHE A 149 13.24 6.59 12.55
C PHE A 149 11.90 6.29 11.88
N SER A 150 10.92 5.77 12.62
CA SER A 150 9.56 5.54 12.09
C SER A 150 8.92 6.85 11.61
N VAL A 151 9.05 7.93 12.39
CA VAL A 151 8.59 9.28 12.01
C VAL A 151 9.32 9.78 10.78
N LEU A 152 10.66 9.58 10.74
CA LEU A 152 11.46 9.94 9.57
C LEU A 152 11.03 9.16 8.32
N LEU A 153 10.79 7.86 8.43
CA LEU A 153 10.36 7.01 7.32
C LEU A 153 9.00 7.47 6.78
N CYS A 154 8.04 7.77 7.66
CA CYS A 154 6.75 8.35 7.27
C CYS A 154 6.92 9.69 6.53
N SER A 155 7.79 10.56 7.05
CA SER A 155 8.09 11.86 6.44
C SER A 155 8.70 11.70 5.04
N LEU A 156 9.68 10.80 4.91
CA LEU A 156 10.33 10.50 3.64
C LEU A 156 9.35 9.86 2.63
N ALA A 157 8.46 8.97 3.08
CA ALA A 157 7.43 8.39 2.22
C ALA A 157 6.47 9.45 1.68
N SER A 158 6.02 10.38 2.53
CA SER A 158 5.18 11.51 2.11
C SER A 158 5.90 12.39 1.06
N GLY A 159 7.19 12.66 1.25
CA GLY A 159 8.01 13.38 0.26
C GLY A 159 8.19 12.60 -1.05
N GLN A 160 8.51 11.30 -0.96
CA GLN A 160 8.73 10.43 -2.10
C GLN A 160 7.45 10.26 -2.93
N LEU A 161 6.28 10.22 -2.29
CA LEU A 161 4.98 10.17 -2.98
C LEU A 161 4.85 11.33 -3.99
N ARG A 162 5.19 12.54 -3.57
CA ARG A 162 5.14 13.74 -4.44
C ARG A 162 6.13 13.66 -5.59
N MET A 163 7.27 12.99 -5.40
CA MET A 163 8.27 12.82 -6.45
C MET A 163 7.86 11.74 -7.46
N VAL A 164 7.19 10.68 -7.00
CA VAL A 164 6.71 9.59 -7.87
C VAL A 164 5.45 10.00 -8.63
N VAL A 165 4.63 10.87 -8.04
CA VAL A 165 3.38 11.41 -8.60
C VAL A 165 3.64 12.81 -9.16
N GLU A 166 4.42 12.87 -10.24
CA GLU A 166 4.68 14.12 -10.97
C GLU A 166 3.76 14.22 -12.20
N GLU A 167 4.08 13.50 -13.28
CA GLU A 167 3.30 13.52 -14.53
C GLU A 167 2.31 12.33 -14.62
N PRO A 168 1.00 12.56 -14.83
CA PRO A 168 -0.06 11.53 -14.72
C PRO A 168 0.14 10.26 -15.55
N ASP A 169 0.69 10.41 -16.76
CA ASP A 169 0.89 9.33 -17.74
C ASP A 169 2.20 8.55 -17.53
N SER A 170 3.08 9.05 -16.66
CA SER A 170 4.41 8.47 -16.41
C SER A 170 4.57 7.81 -15.03
N ILE A 171 3.54 7.88 -14.19
CA ILE A 171 3.56 7.32 -12.84
C ILE A 171 3.88 5.82 -12.93
N ASN A 172 5.01 5.43 -12.34
CA ASN A 172 5.43 4.03 -12.30
C ASN A 172 4.81 3.34 -11.07
N PRO A 173 3.86 2.38 -11.25
CA PRO A 173 3.21 1.71 -10.14
C PRO A 173 4.19 0.98 -9.23
N LEU A 174 5.27 0.41 -9.77
CA LEU A 174 6.28 -0.33 -8.99
C LEU A 174 7.03 0.57 -8.01
N LYS A 175 7.21 1.86 -8.34
CA LYS A 175 7.82 2.84 -7.42
C LYS A 175 6.80 3.40 -6.42
N LEU A 176 5.52 3.41 -6.80
CA LEU A 176 4.45 3.96 -5.99
C LEU A 176 4.01 3.00 -4.89
N ILE A 177 3.92 1.70 -5.18
CA ILE A 177 3.46 0.66 -4.26
C ILE A 177 4.18 0.72 -2.91
N PRO A 178 5.53 0.68 -2.83
CA PRO A 178 6.20 0.69 -1.54
C PRO A 178 5.92 1.94 -0.72
N VAL A 179 5.83 3.10 -1.39
CA VAL A 179 5.56 4.39 -0.76
C VAL A 179 4.16 4.43 -0.13
N ILE A 180 3.14 4.01 -0.89
CA ILE A 180 1.77 3.93 -0.38
C ILE A 180 1.67 2.91 0.74
N SER A 181 2.26 1.72 0.59
CA SER A 181 2.20 0.69 1.63
C SER A 181 2.82 1.14 2.96
N ILE A 182 3.90 1.93 2.93
CA ILE A 182 4.47 2.53 4.14
C ILE A 182 3.51 3.53 4.78
N LEU A 183 2.87 4.39 3.98
CA LEU A 183 1.93 5.39 4.49
C LEU A 183 0.65 4.73 5.03
N GLU A 184 0.12 3.72 4.35
CA GLU A 184 -1.01 2.90 4.81
C GLU A 184 -0.68 2.23 6.15
N PHE A 185 0.50 1.62 6.27
CA PHE A 185 0.94 1.05 7.54
C PHE A 185 0.90 2.07 8.68
N PHE A 186 1.36 3.30 8.45
CA PHE A 186 1.37 4.33 9.50
C PHE A 186 -0.01 4.94 9.77
N ILE A 187 -0.96 4.88 8.83
CA ILE A 187 -2.37 5.22 9.10
C ILE A 187 -2.91 4.28 10.19
N ASP A 188 -2.72 2.98 10.01
CA ASP A 188 -3.21 1.97 10.96
C ASP A 188 -2.43 2.03 12.27
N ALA A 189 -1.11 2.19 12.20
CA ALA A 189 -0.25 2.13 13.38
C ALA A 189 -0.38 3.35 14.31
N VAL A 190 -0.83 4.52 13.83
CA VAL A 190 -1.08 5.69 14.68
C VAL A 190 -2.27 5.47 15.62
N ASP A 191 -3.21 4.60 15.24
CA ASP A 191 -4.34 4.22 16.11
C ASP A 191 -3.92 3.21 17.20
N GLU A 192 -2.74 2.59 17.08
CA GLU A 192 -2.18 1.71 18.11
C GLU A 192 -1.61 2.51 19.29
N THR A 193 -2.41 2.70 20.34
CA THR A 193 -2.18 3.64 21.47
C THR A 193 -0.89 3.44 22.28
N ASP A 194 -0.19 2.32 22.13
CA ASP A 194 0.90 1.93 23.03
C ASP A 194 2.30 2.02 22.40
N PHE A 195 2.40 2.20 21.08
CA PHE A 195 3.68 2.15 20.38
C PHE A 195 4.34 3.53 20.19
N PHE A 196 3.55 4.53 19.81
CA PHE A 196 4.04 5.89 19.57
C PHE A 196 3.76 6.80 20.76
N SER A 197 4.66 7.75 21.02
CA SER A 197 4.31 8.87 21.88
C SER A 197 3.28 9.76 21.19
N ASP A 198 2.43 10.47 21.94
CA ASP A 198 1.47 11.42 21.36
C ASP A 198 2.14 12.43 20.43
N GLU A 199 3.37 12.85 20.75
CA GLU A 199 4.14 13.77 19.92
C GLU A 199 4.54 13.14 18.58
N ASP A 200 5.01 11.90 18.59
CA ASP A 200 5.43 11.19 17.37
C ASP A 200 4.23 10.80 16.51
N ALA A 201 3.16 10.30 17.14
CA ALA A 201 1.89 10.02 16.48
C ALA A 201 1.35 11.29 15.80
N THR A 202 1.36 12.42 16.50
CA THR A 202 0.95 13.71 15.93
C THR A 202 1.79 14.10 14.71
N LYS A 203 3.12 13.96 14.77
CA LYS A 203 4.01 14.26 13.63
C LYS A 203 3.74 13.36 12.44
N MET A 204 3.53 12.06 12.67
CA MET A 204 3.15 11.11 11.61
C MET A 204 1.83 11.49 10.96
N SER A 205 0.80 11.78 11.76
CA SER A 205 -0.50 12.23 11.28
C SER A 205 -0.41 13.48 10.40
N TYR A 206 0.48 14.42 10.71
CA TYR A 206 0.73 15.57 9.83
C TYR A 206 1.32 15.15 8.48
N HIS A 207 2.30 14.26 8.44
CA HIS A 207 2.89 13.79 7.18
C HIS A 207 1.93 12.99 6.32
N ILE A 208 1.09 12.14 6.94
CA ILE A 208 0.03 11.38 6.28
C ILE A 208 -1.05 12.32 5.73
N LYS A 209 -1.51 13.27 6.55
CA LYS A 209 -2.45 14.31 6.13
C LYS A 209 -1.92 15.06 4.91
N ASP A 210 -0.67 15.50 4.93
CA ASP A 210 -0.07 16.26 3.83
C ASP A 210 0.08 15.42 2.55
N ALA A 211 0.29 14.11 2.67
CA ALA A 211 0.29 13.18 1.54
C ALA A 211 -1.12 13.02 0.95
N CYS A 212 -2.14 12.83 1.80
CA CYS A 212 -3.53 12.68 1.37
C CYS A 212 -4.07 13.98 0.75
N ALA A 213 -3.79 15.13 1.36
CA ALA A 213 -4.15 16.44 0.83
C ALA A 213 -3.58 16.64 -0.58
N PHE A 214 -2.30 16.32 -0.76
CA PHE A 214 -1.64 16.38 -2.06
C PHE A 214 -2.33 15.49 -3.10
N LEU A 215 -2.66 14.24 -2.75
CA LEU A 215 -3.32 13.35 -3.71
C LEU A 215 -4.74 13.80 -4.06
N PHE A 216 -5.51 14.32 -3.10
CA PHE A 216 -6.83 14.90 -3.41
C PHE A 216 -6.70 16.08 -4.38
N GLU A 217 -5.76 17.00 -4.12
CA GLU A 217 -5.47 18.13 -5.01
C GLU A 217 -5.00 17.66 -6.39
N TYR A 218 -4.15 16.64 -6.44
CA TYR A 218 -3.62 16.06 -7.67
C TYR A 218 -4.72 15.43 -8.53
N ILE A 219 -5.57 14.59 -7.93
CA ILE A 219 -6.71 13.94 -8.60
C ILE A 219 -7.68 15.00 -9.13
N ALA A 220 -8.00 16.00 -8.30
CA ALA A 220 -8.86 17.12 -8.68
C ALA A 220 -8.31 17.88 -9.89
N GLU A 221 -7.02 18.22 -9.89
CA GLU A 221 -6.41 18.98 -10.98
C GLU A 221 -6.32 18.14 -12.25
N CYS A 222 -5.96 16.85 -12.15
CA CYS A 222 -5.98 15.94 -13.31
C CYS A 222 -7.38 15.85 -13.92
N HIS A 223 -8.42 15.70 -13.08
CA HIS A 223 -9.81 15.65 -13.54
C HIS A 223 -10.22 16.95 -14.25
N LYS A 224 -9.90 18.10 -13.66
CA LYS A 224 -10.19 19.42 -14.22
C LYS A 224 -9.45 19.69 -15.54
N GLN A 225 -8.20 19.23 -15.66
CA GLN A 225 -7.40 19.34 -16.88
C GLN A 225 -7.69 18.21 -17.89
N GLN A 226 -8.58 17.28 -17.56
CA GLN A 226 -8.88 16.08 -18.37
C GLN A 226 -7.63 15.23 -18.66
N GLN A 227 -6.66 15.24 -17.74
CA GLN A 227 -5.50 14.36 -17.78
C GLN A 227 -5.91 12.97 -17.28
N THR A 228 -5.39 11.94 -17.95
CA THR A 228 -5.71 10.55 -17.61
C THR A 228 -4.63 10.00 -16.68
N ILE A 229 -5.04 9.61 -15.47
CA ILE A 229 -4.25 8.76 -14.59
C ILE A 229 -4.58 7.31 -14.94
N SER A 230 -3.58 6.43 -15.02
CA SER A 230 -3.82 5.01 -15.31
C SER A 230 -4.73 4.37 -14.25
N GLU A 231 -5.54 3.39 -14.68
CA GLU A 231 -6.52 2.71 -13.79
C GLU A 231 -5.83 2.09 -12.57
N ASP A 232 -4.72 1.37 -12.77
CA ASP A 232 -3.95 0.75 -11.67
C ASP A 232 -3.50 1.77 -10.63
N VAL A 233 -3.03 2.94 -11.05
CA VAL A 233 -2.60 4.01 -10.15
C VAL A 233 -3.80 4.64 -9.43
N MET A 234 -4.91 4.89 -10.14
CA MET A 234 -6.12 5.41 -9.51
C MET A 234 -6.68 4.46 -8.46
N ILE A 235 -6.60 3.15 -8.69
CA ILE A 235 -6.99 2.13 -7.70
C ILE A 235 -6.12 2.23 -6.44
N MET A 236 -4.81 2.44 -6.59
CA MET A 236 -3.90 2.62 -5.45
C MET A 236 -4.22 3.89 -4.66
N PHE A 237 -4.42 5.02 -5.35
CA PHE A 237 -4.82 6.27 -4.70
C PHE A 237 -6.16 6.12 -3.99
N TYR A 238 -7.13 5.49 -4.65
CA TYR A 238 -8.46 5.28 -4.09
C TYR A 238 -8.41 4.48 -2.79
N LYS A 239 -7.68 3.37 -2.76
CA LYS A 239 -7.48 2.55 -1.55
C LYS A 239 -6.88 3.37 -0.43
N PHE A 240 -5.72 3.97 -0.68
CA PHE A 240 -4.98 4.73 0.31
C PHE A 240 -5.81 5.87 0.93
N LEU A 241 -6.49 6.65 0.08
CA LEU A 241 -7.34 7.74 0.52
C LEU A 241 -8.55 7.23 1.30
N CYS A 242 -9.19 6.14 0.88
CA CYS A 242 -10.31 5.58 1.64
C CYS A 242 -9.88 5.04 3.01
N THR A 243 -8.70 4.43 3.12
CA THR A 243 -8.12 4.02 4.41
C THR A 243 -7.95 5.22 5.33
N PHE A 244 -7.36 6.30 4.85
CA PHE A 244 -7.22 7.55 5.60
C PHE A 244 -8.57 8.16 6.03
N LEU A 245 -9.56 8.17 5.14
CA LEU A 245 -10.89 8.68 5.47
C LEU A 245 -11.59 7.82 6.54
N SER A 246 -11.42 6.50 6.49
CA SER A 246 -12.07 5.55 7.40
C SER A 246 -11.70 5.73 8.87
N ILE A 247 -10.51 6.28 9.16
CA ILE A 247 -10.05 6.62 10.50
C ILE A 247 -10.42 8.06 10.92
N GLY A 248 -11.32 8.72 10.19
CA GLY A 248 -11.74 10.10 10.46
C GLY A 248 -10.81 11.18 9.88
N GLY A 249 -9.86 10.81 9.02
CA GLY A 249 -8.86 11.73 8.46
C GLY A 249 -9.45 12.91 7.68
N ILE A 250 -10.71 12.83 7.26
CA ILE A 250 -11.41 13.91 6.56
C ILE A 250 -11.48 15.21 7.37
N GLU A 251 -11.57 15.14 8.70
CA GLU A 251 -11.60 16.31 9.58
C GLU A 251 -10.28 17.09 9.57
N MET A 252 -9.20 16.44 9.16
CA MET A 252 -7.87 17.03 9.08
C MET A 252 -7.65 17.83 7.78
N LEU A 253 -8.53 17.68 6.79
CA LEU A 253 -8.38 18.21 5.44
C LEU A 253 -9.28 19.43 5.19
N SER A 254 -8.84 20.32 4.29
CA SER A 254 -9.67 21.44 3.85
C SER A 254 -10.73 20.94 2.87
N GLN A 255 -11.96 21.42 3.03
CA GLN A 255 -13.06 21.05 2.13
C GLN A 255 -12.84 21.57 0.70
N ASP A 256 -12.03 22.63 0.54
CA ASP A 256 -11.66 23.19 -0.76
C ASP A 256 -10.77 22.22 -1.56
N ALA A 257 -9.91 21.45 -0.89
CA ALA A 257 -9.11 20.40 -1.53
C ALA A 257 -9.92 19.13 -1.80
N LEU A 258 -10.85 18.79 -0.91
CA LEU A 258 -11.65 17.55 -0.99
C LEU A 258 -12.73 17.60 -2.08
N THR A 259 -13.52 18.68 -2.11
CA THR A 259 -14.76 18.76 -2.90
C THR A 259 -14.53 18.44 -4.39
N PRO A 260 -13.50 18.99 -5.06
CA PRO A 260 -13.28 18.73 -6.48
C PRO A 260 -12.81 17.29 -6.79
N ALA A 261 -12.32 16.55 -5.78
CA ALA A 261 -11.86 15.18 -5.94
C ALA A 261 -12.96 14.13 -5.65
N VAL A 262 -14.12 14.53 -5.11
CA VAL A 262 -15.20 13.60 -4.76
C VAL A 262 -15.77 12.92 -6.00
N GLU A 263 -16.01 13.66 -7.07
CA GLU A 263 -16.54 13.11 -8.33
C GLU A 263 -15.62 12.07 -8.98
N PRO A 264 -14.32 12.33 -9.22
CA PRO A 264 -13.43 11.31 -9.77
C PRO A 264 -13.28 10.09 -8.85
N MET A 265 -13.26 10.27 -7.52
CA MET A 265 -13.24 9.15 -6.56
C MET A 265 -14.53 8.31 -6.62
N LEU A 266 -15.68 8.96 -6.73
CA LEU A 266 -16.98 8.31 -6.88
C LEU A 266 -17.05 7.48 -8.18
N ASN A 267 -16.49 8.00 -9.28
CA ASN A 267 -16.42 7.28 -10.54
C ASN A 267 -15.56 6.00 -10.44
N VAL A 268 -14.46 6.03 -9.68
CA VAL A 268 -13.66 4.84 -9.36
C VAL A 268 -14.47 3.86 -8.48
N ALA A 269 -15.16 4.34 -7.45
CA ALA A 269 -16.04 3.49 -6.65
C ALA A 269 -17.12 2.81 -7.50
N GLN A 270 -17.69 3.53 -8.47
CA GLN A 270 -18.71 3.02 -9.37
C GLN A 270 -18.16 1.97 -10.35
N SER A 271 -16.92 2.13 -10.84
CA SER A 271 -16.29 1.12 -11.70
C SER A 271 -16.16 -0.23 -10.98
N PHE A 272 -15.86 -0.22 -9.68
CA PHE A 272 -15.80 -1.44 -8.88
C PHE A 272 -17.13 -2.17 -8.74
N ILE A 273 -18.26 -1.47 -8.76
CA ILE A 273 -19.59 -2.12 -8.78
C ILE A 273 -19.75 -2.93 -10.08
N PHE A 274 -19.36 -2.35 -11.22
CA PHE A 274 -19.43 -3.04 -12.52
C PHE A 274 -18.42 -4.20 -12.63
N GLN A 275 -17.32 -4.14 -11.87
CA GLN A 275 -16.33 -5.21 -11.75
C GLN A 275 -16.71 -6.25 -10.68
N GLU A 276 -17.92 -6.19 -10.13
CA GLU A 276 -18.42 -7.12 -9.09
C GLU A 276 -17.62 -7.09 -7.78
N ASN A 277 -16.91 -5.98 -7.50
CA ASN A 277 -16.09 -5.79 -6.30
C ASN A 277 -16.74 -4.80 -5.33
N LEU A 278 -17.81 -5.24 -4.66
CA LEU A 278 -18.53 -4.41 -3.69
C LEU A 278 -17.70 -4.02 -2.48
N THR A 279 -16.72 -4.85 -2.07
CA THR A 279 -15.83 -4.50 -0.96
C THR A 279 -15.06 -3.22 -1.28
N MET A 280 -14.50 -3.12 -2.49
CA MET A 280 -13.79 -1.93 -2.94
C MET A 280 -14.71 -0.73 -3.11
N ALA A 281 -15.88 -0.91 -3.73
CA ALA A 281 -16.86 0.17 -3.87
C ALA A 281 -17.34 0.71 -2.51
N GLY A 282 -17.54 -0.19 -1.55
CA GLY A 282 -18.02 0.10 -0.20
C GLY A 282 -17.05 0.96 0.62
N LEU A 283 -15.74 0.94 0.32
CA LEU A 283 -14.75 1.78 0.99
C LEU A 283 -15.10 3.27 0.92
N PHE A 284 -15.62 3.74 -0.22
CA PHE A 284 -16.01 5.14 -0.38
C PHE A 284 -17.42 5.43 0.15
N LEU A 285 -18.34 4.45 0.06
CA LEU A 285 -19.73 4.59 0.50
C LEU A 285 -19.85 5.10 1.94
N TYR A 286 -19.07 4.56 2.86
CA TYR A 286 -19.08 4.95 4.27
C TYR A 286 -18.57 6.37 4.53
N ASN A 287 -17.78 6.92 3.62
CA ASN A 287 -17.15 8.22 3.76
C ASN A 287 -18.01 9.35 3.17
N LEU A 288 -19.04 9.03 2.36
CA LEU A 288 -19.93 10.02 1.73
C LEU A 288 -20.50 11.06 2.71
N PRO A 289 -21.01 10.70 3.92
CA PRO A 289 -21.62 11.67 4.82
C PRO A 289 -20.65 12.76 5.29
N ALA A 290 -19.36 12.44 5.32
CA ALA A 290 -18.36 13.35 5.86
C ALA A 290 -17.95 14.47 4.87
N PHE A 291 -18.28 14.34 3.59
CA PHE A 291 -18.03 15.39 2.60
C PHE A 291 -19.07 16.51 2.70
N LYS A 292 -18.62 17.76 2.71
CA LYS A 292 -19.50 18.94 2.80
C LYS A 292 -20.45 19.09 1.61
N SER A 293 -20.01 18.69 0.42
CA SER A 293 -20.78 18.70 -0.82
C SER A 293 -20.57 17.40 -1.56
N LEU A 294 -21.63 16.88 -2.16
CA LEU A 294 -21.61 15.61 -2.88
C LEU A 294 -22.04 15.81 -4.35
N PRO A 295 -21.42 15.11 -5.31
CA PRO A 295 -21.80 15.12 -6.72
C PRO A 295 -23.23 14.62 -6.95
N GLN A 296 -23.90 15.10 -8.01
CA GLN A 296 -25.28 14.72 -8.34
C GLN A 296 -25.46 13.22 -8.67
N ASN A 297 -24.41 12.54 -9.13
CA ASN A 297 -24.40 11.10 -9.41
C ASN A 297 -24.19 10.24 -8.14
N THR A 298 -24.13 10.84 -6.95
CA THR A 298 -23.95 10.10 -5.69
C THR A 298 -25.14 9.19 -5.40
N LEU A 299 -26.38 9.65 -5.64
CA LEU A 299 -27.55 8.78 -5.46
C LEU A 299 -27.54 7.61 -6.45
N ASP A 300 -27.11 7.84 -7.69
CA ASP A 300 -26.98 6.78 -8.69
C ASP A 300 -25.95 5.73 -8.27
N PHE A 301 -24.83 6.15 -7.67
CA PHE A 301 -23.85 5.24 -7.08
C PHE A 301 -24.48 4.38 -5.97
N ILE A 302 -25.21 4.99 -5.02
CA ILE A 302 -25.88 4.27 -3.93
C ILE A 302 -26.89 3.25 -4.49
N LEU A 303 -27.66 3.64 -5.52
CA LEU A 303 -28.63 2.74 -6.15
C LEU A 303 -27.95 1.58 -6.89
N ASN A 304 -26.88 1.85 -7.65
CA ASN A 304 -26.12 0.81 -8.31
C ASN A 304 -25.52 -0.18 -7.30
N TYR A 305 -25.04 0.32 -6.16
CA TYR A 305 -24.52 -0.51 -5.08
C TYR A 305 -25.63 -1.40 -4.48
N LEU A 306 -26.82 -0.84 -4.25
CA LEU A 306 -27.98 -1.54 -3.68
C LEU A 306 -28.59 -2.57 -4.64
N GLN A 307 -28.68 -2.25 -5.93
CA GLN A 307 -29.27 -3.09 -6.97
C GLN A 307 -28.36 -4.21 -7.44
N PHE A 308 -27.09 -4.18 -7.05
CA PHE A 308 -26.14 -5.24 -7.38
C PHE A 308 -26.73 -6.58 -6.97
N LYS A 309 -26.92 -7.48 -7.95
CA LYS A 309 -27.47 -8.81 -7.68
C LYS A 309 -26.39 -9.65 -7.04
N PRO A 310 -26.51 -9.99 -5.75
CA PRO A 310 -25.46 -10.73 -5.10
C PRO A 310 -25.44 -12.15 -5.65
N GLY A 311 -24.29 -12.55 -6.19
CA GLY A 311 -23.92 -13.96 -6.24
C GLY A 311 -23.63 -14.46 -4.83
N ASP A 312 -22.59 -13.89 -4.21
CA ASP A 312 -22.04 -14.33 -2.90
C ASP A 312 -22.21 -13.34 -1.73
N TYR A 313 -22.71 -12.11 -1.97
CA TYR A 313 -22.84 -11.09 -0.92
C TYR A 313 -24.19 -11.19 -0.17
N ASP A 314 -24.15 -11.09 1.15
CA ASP A 314 -25.37 -11.05 1.96
C ASP A 314 -26.10 -9.71 1.75
N LYS A 315 -27.29 -9.76 1.16
CA LYS A 315 -28.17 -8.59 0.96
C LYS A 315 -28.40 -7.81 2.25
N THR A 316 -28.45 -8.51 3.39
CA THR A 316 -28.65 -7.90 4.71
C THR A 316 -27.50 -6.95 5.06
N ILE A 317 -26.27 -7.32 4.71
CA ILE A 317 -25.09 -6.46 4.92
C ILE A 317 -25.23 -5.22 4.05
N ILE A 318 -25.44 -5.37 2.74
CA ILE A 318 -25.58 -4.25 1.81
C ILE A 318 -26.67 -3.27 2.28
N PHE A 319 -27.83 -3.77 2.67
CA PHE A 319 -28.94 -2.93 3.14
C PHE A 319 -28.57 -2.21 4.43
N THR A 320 -27.94 -2.88 5.39
CA THR A 320 -27.46 -2.25 6.63
C THR A 320 -26.47 -1.12 6.35
N GLN A 321 -25.54 -1.33 5.43
CA GLN A 321 -24.54 -0.32 5.02
C GLN A 321 -25.21 0.91 4.41
N VAL A 322 -26.08 0.68 3.42
CA VAL A 322 -26.80 1.77 2.73
C VAL A 322 -27.70 2.51 3.70
N SER A 323 -28.47 1.81 4.54
CA SER A 323 -29.35 2.42 5.53
C SER A 323 -28.58 3.34 6.49
N SER A 324 -27.43 2.90 6.99
CA SER A 324 -26.59 3.70 7.90
C SER A 324 -26.09 4.98 7.23
N VAL A 325 -25.74 4.92 5.94
CA VAL A 325 -25.27 6.08 5.18
C VAL A 325 -26.42 7.03 4.88
N LEU A 326 -27.59 6.52 4.48
CA LEU A 326 -28.77 7.34 4.21
C LEU A 326 -29.28 8.08 5.45
N GLU A 327 -29.21 7.45 6.63
CA GLU A 327 -29.54 8.11 7.91
C GLU A 327 -28.65 9.34 8.15
N GLN A 328 -27.34 9.21 7.89
CA GLN A 328 -26.40 10.31 8.06
C GLN A 328 -26.53 11.39 6.98
N LEU A 329 -26.99 11.02 5.78
CA LEU A 329 -27.28 11.95 4.68
C LEU A 329 -28.66 12.61 4.79
N SER A 330 -29.48 12.24 5.79
CA SER A 330 -30.85 12.75 5.94
C SER A 330 -30.89 14.28 5.96
N GLY A 331 -31.80 14.87 5.17
CA GLY A 331 -32.01 16.32 5.07
C GLY A 331 -31.04 17.06 4.13
N ARG A 332 -30.07 16.37 3.52
CA ARG A 332 -29.22 16.93 2.45
C ARG A 332 -29.92 16.80 1.10
N LYS A 333 -29.69 17.77 0.20
CA LYS A 333 -30.34 17.85 -1.13
C LYS A 333 -29.37 18.14 -2.27
N ASP A 334 -28.08 18.20 -1.97
CA ASP A 334 -27.04 18.61 -2.91
C ASP A 334 -26.66 17.53 -3.94
N PHE A 335 -27.05 16.28 -3.69
CA PHE A 335 -26.49 15.11 -4.38
C PHE A 335 -27.51 14.25 -5.15
N PHE A 336 -28.72 14.78 -5.36
CA PHE A 336 -29.74 14.13 -6.16
C PHE A 336 -30.67 15.14 -6.83
N THR A 337 -31.45 14.64 -7.79
CA THR A 337 -32.59 15.36 -8.37
C THR A 337 -33.87 14.74 -7.82
N GLU A 338 -34.99 15.47 -7.85
CA GLU A 338 -36.28 14.89 -7.45
C GLU A 338 -36.60 13.64 -8.28
N THR A 339 -36.21 13.61 -9.56
CA THR A 339 -36.37 12.43 -10.42
C THR A 339 -35.58 11.22 -9.91
N SER A 340 -34.28 11.39 -9.60
CA SER A 340 -33.47 10.28 -9.09
C SER A 340 -33.89 9.83 -7.68
N LYS A 341 -34.43 10.74 -6.86
CA LYS A 341 -35.07 10.40 -5.58
C LYS A 341 -36.30 9.51 -5.76
N GLN A 342 -37.21 9.85 -6.68
CA GLN A 342 -38.40 9.04 -6.93
C GLN A 342 -38.04 7.64 -7.46
N GLU A 343 -37.00 7.55 -8.28
CA GLU A 343 -36.44 6.27 -8.72
C GLU A 343 -35.89 5.47 -7.55
N ALA A 344 -35.13 6.09 -6.65
CA ALA A 344 -34.60 5.44 -5.45
C ALA A 344 -35.69 4.81 -4.57
N ILE A 345 -36.77 5.55 -4.32
CA ILE A 345 -37.93 5.08 -3.53
C ILE A 345 -38.56 3.84 -4.20
N LYS A 346 -38.73 3.89 -5.52
CA LYS A 346 -39.30 2.78 -6.30
C LYS A 346 -38.40 1.54 -6.22
N VAL A 347 -37.10 1.71 -6.37
CA VAL A 347 -36.12 0.62 -6.30
C VAL A 347 -36.12 -0.03 -4.92
N ALA A 348 -36.12 0.75 -3.84
CA ALA A 348 -36.21 0.20 -2.49
C ALA A 348 -37.51 -0.61 -2.26
N ALA A 349 -38.63 -0.13 -2.81
CA ALA A 349 -39.91 -0.85 -2.72
C ALA A 349 -39.89 -2.18 -3.50
N GLU A 350 -39.25 -2.20 -4.67
CA GLU A 350 -39.07 -3.43 -5.47
C GLU A 350 -38.14 -4.44 -4.80
N LEU A 351 -37.20 -3.98 -3.99
CA LEU A 351 -36.31 -4.81 -3.17
C LEU A 351 -36.99 -5.34 -1.89
N GLY A 352 -38.18 -4.83 -1.55
CA GLY A 352 -38.97 -5.28 -0.42
C GLY A 352 -38.53 -4.75 0.94
N ASP A 353 -37.71 -3.69 0.97
CA ASP A 353 -37.24 -3.06 2.21
C ASP A 353 -37.98 -1.74 2.46
N GLN A 354 -38.95 -1.80 3.39
CA GLN A 354 -39.77 -0.64 3.75
C GLN A 354 -38.95 0.46 4.44
N GLN A 355 -37.92 0.09 5.20
CA GLN A 355 -37.07 1.06 5.91
C GLN A 355 -36.26 1.89 4.92
N LEU A 356 -35.66 1.25 3.90
CA LEU A 356 -34.95 1.95 2.84
C LEU A 356 -35.87 2.89 2.05
N SER A 357 -37.09 2.45 1.71
CA SER A 357 -38.07 3.32 1.04
C SER A 357 -38.41 4.56 1.87
N GLU A 358 -38.58 4.40 3.18
CA GLU A 358 -38.83 5.51 4.10
C GLU A 358 -37.61 6.44 4.19
N GLN A 359 -36.40 5.90 4.30
CA GLN A 359 -35.17 6.69 4.35
C GLN A 359 -34.94 7.50 3.06
N PHE A 360 -35.11 6.89 1.88
CA PHE A 360 -35.04 7.62 0.62
C PHE A 360 -36.10 8.72 0.51
N ALA A 361 -37.28 8.55 1.11
CA ALA A 361 -38.28 9.60 1.16
C ALA A 361 -37.88 10.80 2.04
N THR A 362 -37.03 10.58 3.05
CA THR A 362 -36.55 11.61 4.00
C THR A 362 -35.32 12.40 3.55
N LEU A 363 -34.63 11.97 2.48
CA LEU A 363 -33.62 12.80 1.80
C LEU A 363 -34.26 14.10 1.30
#